data_AF-A0A7S0WN60-F1
#
_entry.id   AF-A0A7S0WN60-F1
#
_cell.length_a   1.000
_cell.length_b   1.000
_cell.length_c   1.000
_cell.angle_alpha   90.00
_cell.angle_beta   90.00
_cell.angle_gamma   90.00
#
_symmetry.space_group_name_H-M   'P 1'
#
loop_
_entity.id
_entity.type
_entity.pdbx_description
1 polymer ?
#
loop_
_entity_poly.entity_id
_entity_poly.type
_entity_poly.pdbx_seq_one_letter_code
_entity_poly.pdbx_strand_id
1 'polypeptide(L)'
;MAGAWVEGGDLPLKYAGVSPCFRREVGSHGRDTLGIFRVHQFDKVEQFGVTPPDPAMSAAMLADMLRNASDFYASLGIPHRLVRIVSGALNHSAACKVDLEAWFPASQTYRELVSGSNCTDYQARRLNIRMRAPTPPAPPGGAARGKAPSTPSSHHASGPGSSSGSARPGSGLPPSPFVHMLNCTLTATQRTLCAVMENHQTHEGFWVPAPLRPYLGGQDFVKFRRPLTASAGRLLLSALKHSRGGRG
;
A
#
# COMPACT_ATOMS: atom_id res chain seq x y z
N MET A 1 7.18 -16.26 1.08
CA MET A 1 8.38 -15.47 1.39
C MET A 1 8.86 -15.56 2.85
N ALA A 2 8.13 -16.17 3.79
CA ALA A 2 8.62 -16.24 5.17
C ALA A 2 9.99 -16.95 5.25
N GLY A 3 10.92 -16.38 6.03
CA GLY A 3 12.29 -16.87 6.19
C GLY A 3 13.24 -16.61 5.01
N ALA A 4 12.80 -15.88 3.98
CA ALA A 4 13.58 -15.68 2.76
C ALA A 4 14.73 -14.68 2.93
N TRP A 5 15.78 -14.90 2.15
CA TRP A 5 16.81 -13.91 1.84
C TRP A 5 16.56 -13.41 0.41
N VAL A 6 16.49 -12.09 0.25
CA VAL A 6 16.29 -11.41 -1.03
C VAL A 6 17.62 -10.84 -1.49
N GLU A 7 17.98 -11.06 -2.76
CA GLU A 7 19.18 -10.46 -3.32
C GLU A 7 18.97 -8.96 -3.54
N GLY A 8 19.97 -8.14 -3.18
CA GLY A 8 19.85 -6.68 -3.30
C GLY A 8 19.61 -6.20 -4.74
N GLY A 9 20.16 -6.92 -5.73
CA GLY A 9 19.98 -6.61 -7.15
C GLY A 9 18.56 -6.87 -7.68
N ASP A 10 17.74 -7.65 -6.98
CA ASP A 10 16.37 -7.96 -7.38
C ASP A 10 15.36 -6.92 -6.85
N LEU A 11 15.81 -6.03 -5.96
CA LEU A 11 14.96 -5.00 -5.35
C LEU A 11 14.92 -3.73 -6.22
N PRO A 12 13.77 -3.03 -6.29
CA PRO A 12 12.54 -3.33 -5.57
C PRO A 12 11.65 -4.39 -6.25
N LEU A 13 11.08 -5.28 -5.45
CA LEU A 13 10.06 -6.23 -5.93
C LEU A 13 8.69 -5.55 -5.88
N LYS A 14 7.91 -5.68 -6.96
CA LYS A 14 6.56 -5.12 -7.08
C LYS A 14 5.58 -6.23 -7.47
N TYR A 15 4.49 -6.36 -6.72
CA TYR A 15 3.46 -7.37 -6.94
C TYR A 15 2.08 -6.72 -7.07
N ALA A 16 1.24 -7.33 -7.92
CA ALA A 16 -0.19 -7.06 -8.00
C ALA A 16 -0.94 -8.32 -7.52
N GLY A 17 -1.44 -8.28 -6.28
CA GLY A 17 -2.25 -9.37 -5.71
C GLY A 17 -3.71 -9.20 -6.09
N VAL A 18 -4.33 -10.24 -6.62
CA VAL A 18 -5.77 -10.28 -6.92
C VAL A 18 -6.39 -11.37 -6.06
N SER A 19 -7.33 -11.01 -5.19
CA SER A 19 -7.97 -11.99 -4.31
C SER A 19 -9.35 -11.58 -3.80
N PRO A 20 -10.19 -12.58 -3.45
CA PRO A 20 -11.32 -12.33 -2.56
C PRO A 20 -10.80 -12.03 -1.14
N CYS A 21 -11.41 -11.05 -0.50
CA CYS A 21 -11.13 -10.59 0.85
C CYS A 21 -12.34 -10.85 1.74
N PHE A 22 -12.08 -11.43 2.93
CA PHE A 22 -13.12 -11.75 3.91
C PHE A 22 -12.95 -10.92 5.17
N ARG A 23 -13.98 -10.20 5.61
CA ARG A 23 -13.98 -9.41 6.84
C ARG A 23 -15.22 -9.68 7.70
N ARG A 24 -15.00 -9.88 9.00
CA ARG A 24 -16.10 -10.06 9.97
C ARG A 24 -16.87 -8.77 10.26
N GLU A 25 -16.29 -7.60 9.94
CA GLU A 25 -16.88 -6.26 10.18
C GLU A 25 -17.29 -6.01 11.65
N VAL A 26 -16.62 -6.67 12.60
CA VAL A 26 -16.82 -6.51 14.05
C VAL A 26 -16.52 -5.06 14.47
N GLY A 27 -17.43 -4.43 15.22
CA GLY A 27 -17.30 -3.05 15.68
C GLY A 27 -17.95 -1.99 14.76
N SER A 28 -18.59 -2.41 13.66
CA SER A 28 -19.30 -1.52 12.73
C SER A 28 -20.83 -1.62 12.79
N HIS A 29 -21.38 -2.15 13.90
CA HIS A 29 -22.83 -2.34 14.07
C HIS A 29 -23.61 -1.08 13.67
N GLY A 30 -24.54 -1.24 12.72
CA GLY A 30 -25.41 -0.17 12.22
C GLY A 30 -24.78 0.82 11.22
N ARG A 31 -23.51 0.66 10.83
CA ARG A 31 -22.86 1.52 9.83
C ARG A 31 -22.85 0.89 8.44
N ASP A 32 -23.23 1.68 7.43
CA ASP A 32 -23.23 1.31 6.01
C ASP A 32 -23.89 -0.07 5.74
N THR A 33 -24.98 -0.38 6.43
CA THR A 33 -25.66 -1.69 6.38
C THR A 33 -26.47 -1.91 5.10
N LEU A 34 -26.57 -0.90 4.23
CA LEU A 34 -27.32 -0.94 2.98
C LEU A 34 -26.37 -1.00 1.78
N GLY A 35 -26.76 -1.75 0.75
CA GLY A 35 -26.00 -1.88 -0.50
C GLY A 35 -24.76 -2.78 -0.37
N ILE A 36 -23.74 -2.51 -1.18
CA ILE A 36 -22.52 -3.33 -1.28
C ILE A 36 -21.25 -2.61 -0.81
N PHE A 37 -21.38 -1.42 -0.20
CA PHE A 37 -20.24 -0.60 0.19
C PHE A 37 -19.42 -1.22 1.35
N ARG A 38 -20.11 -1.88 2.28
CA ARG A 38 -19.54 -2.64 3.39
C ARG A 38 -20.15 -4.04 3.42
N VAL A 39 -19.34 -5.03 3.09
CA VAL A 39 -19.77 -6.43 2.95
C VAL A 39 -18.71 -7.36 3.52
N HIS A 40 -19.12 -8.58 3.87
CA HIS A 40 -18.21 -9.58 4.42
C HIS A 40 -17.23 -10.16 3.41
N GLN A 41 -17.59 -10.12 2.13
CA GLN A 41 -16.77 -10.62 1.03
C GLN A 41 -16.70 -9.57 -0.08
N PHE A 42 -15.48 -9.25 -0.52
CA PHE A 42 -15.23 -8.33 -1.62
C PHE A 42 -13.95 -8.68 -2.35
N ASP A 43 -13.82 -8.37 -3.64
CA ASP A 43 -12.58 -8.59 -4.38
C ASP A 43 -11.70 -7.36 -4.32
N LYS A 44 -10.38 -7.60 -4.33
CA LYS A 44 -9.39 -6.54 -4.25
C LYS A 44 -8.22 -6.81 -5.19
N VAL A 45 -7.75 -5.74 -5.82
CA VAL A 45 -6.41 -5.67 -6.41
C VAL A 45 -5.51 -4.88 -5.46
N GLU A 46 -4.45 -5.50 -4.96
CA GLU A 46 -3.50 -4.94 -4.00
C GLU A 46 -2.12 -4.78 -4.64
N GLN A 47 -1.52 -3.61 -4.46
CA GLN A 47 -0.11 -3.38 -4.74
C GLN A 47 0.70 -3.79 -3.52
N PHE A 48 1.74 -4.59 -3.72
CA PHE A 48 2.67 -4.98 -2.66
C PHE A 48 4.10 -4.76 -3.10
N GLY A 49 4.90 -4.13 -2.24
CA GLY A 49 6.24 -3.66 -2.57
C GLY A 49 7.25 -4.12 -1.52
N VAL A 50 8.40 -4.58 -1.99
CA VAL A 50 9.55 -4.88 -1.14
C VAL A 50 10.71 -4.03 -1.64
N THR A 51 11.31 -3.23 -0.76
CA THR A 51 12.44 -2.36 -1.10
C THR A 51 13.65 -2.67 -0.23
N PRO A 52 14.85 -2.17 -0.59
CA PRO A 52 15.96 -2.16 0.35
C PRO A 52 15.58 -1.44 1.65
N PRO A 53 16.31 -1.68 2.76
CA PRO A 53 16.11 -1.01 4.06
C PRO A 53 16.53 0.48 4.03
N ASP A 54 16.08 1.20 3.00
CA ASP A 54 16.37 2.60 2.75
C ASP A 54 15.06 3.41 2.90
N PRO A 55 15.01 4.38 3.82
CA PRO A 55 13.84 5.21 4.03
C PRO A 55 13.40 5.99 2.78
N ALA A 56 14.34 6.51 1.99
CA ALA A 56 14.01 7.27 0.78
C ALA A 56 13.43 6.37 -0.31
N MET A 57 13.99 5.18 -0.53
CA MET A 57 13.46 4.21 -1.49
C MET A 57 12.07 3.70 -1.09
N SER A 58 11.86 3.41 0.19
CA SER A 58 10.53 2.98 0.66
C SER A 58 9.50 4.12 0.59
N ALA A 59 9.87 5.36 0.88
CA ALA A 59 9.00 6.52 0.68
C ALA A 59 8.65 6.74 -0.79
N ALA A 60 9.63 6.61 -1.69
CA ALA A 60 9.41 6.68 -3.14
C ALA A 60 8.46 5.57 -3.63
N MET A 61 8.62 4.34 -3.14
CA MET A 61 7.70 3.24 -3.46
C MET A 61 6.26 3.55 -3.02
N LEU A 62 6.06 4.09 -1.81
CA LEU A 62 4.71 4.48 -1.36
C LEU A 62 4.12 5.56 -2.27
N ALA A 63 4.91 6.56 -2.65
CA ALA A 63 4.48 7.63 -3.55
C ALA A 63 4.09 7.07 -4.94
N ASP A 64 4.86 6.13 -5.49
CA ASP A 64 4.56 5.43 -6.73
C ASP A 64 3.24 4.66 -6.63
N MET A 65 3.03 3.89 -5.56
CA MET A 65 1.81 3.13 -5.34
C MET A 65 0.57 4.03 -5.21
N LEU A 66 0.69 5.15 -4.51
CA LEU A 66 -0.40 6.12 -4.36
C LEU A 66 -0.70 6.82 -5.69
N ARG A 67 0.33 7.14 -6.49
CA ARG A 67 0.14 7.68 -7.84
C ARG A 67 -0.57 6.68 -8.74
N ASN A 68 -0.18 5.42 -8.76
CA ASN A 68 -0.88 4.37 -9.52
C ASN A 68 -2.37 4.29 -9.14
N ALA A 69 -2.68 4.38 -7.84
CA ALA A 69 -4.06 4.40 -7.36
C ALA A 69 -4.80 5.68 -7.80
N SER A 70 -4.18 6.84 -7.66
CA SER A 70 -4.75 8.13 -8.08
C SER A 70 -5.03 8.16 -9.58
N ASP A 71 -4.07 7.75 -10.41
CA ASP A 71 -4.19 7.67 -11.87
C ASP A 71 -5.28 6.67 -12.27
N PHE A 72 -5.39 5.53 -11.57
CA PHE A 72 -6.46 4.57 -11.79
C PHE A 72 -7.84 5.21 -11.58
N TYR A 73 -8.09 5.89 -10.44
CA TYR A 73 -9.38 6.55 -10.19
C TYR A 73 -9.62 7.77 -11.09
N ALA A 74 -8.57 8.52 -11.44
CA ALA A 74 -8.65 9.62 -12.40
C ALA A 74 -9.08 9.12 -13.78
N SER A 75 -8.54 7.98 -14.24
CA SER A 75 -8.94 7.36 -15.52
C SER A 75 -10.42 6.96 -15.56
N LEU A 76 -11.00 6.64 -14.39
CA LEU A 76 -12.42 6.33 -14.22
C LEU A 76 -13.30 7.59 -14.08
N GLY A 77 -12.71 8.79 -14.08
CA GLY A 77 -13.40 10.05 -13.85
C GLY A 77 -13.99 10.18 -12.45
N ILE A 78 -13.33 9.60 -11.43
CA ILE A 78 -13.78 9.65 -10.04
C ILE A 78 -13.00 10.75 -9.30
N PRO A 79 -13.66 11.83 -8.84
CA PRO A 79 -13.00 12.87 -8.04
C PRO A 79 -12.54 12.29 -6.70
N HIS A 80 -11.32 12.62 -6.29
CA HIS A 80 -10.74 12.09 -5.06
C HIS A 80 -9.68 13.01 -4.47
N ARG A 81 -9.31 12.73 -3.21
CA ARG A 81 -8.23 13.40 -2.48
C ARG A 81 -7.34 12.38 -1.80
N LEU A 82 -6.07 12.75 -1.59
CA LEU A 82 -5.15 12.00 -0.75
C LEU A 82 -5.11 12.61 0.66
N VAL A 83 -5.23 11.77 1.68
CA VAL A 83 -5.27 12.17 3.09
C VAL A 83 -4.17 11.43 3.85
N ARG A 84 -3.22 12.16 4.43
CA ARG A 84 -2.26 11.57 5.38
C ARG A 84 -2.96 11.30 6.70
N ILE A 85 -2.83 10.07 7.19
CA ILE A 85 -3.50 9.65 8.41
C ILE A 85 -2.68 10.07 9.63
N VAL A 86 -3.38 10.65 10.62
CA VAL A 86 -2.78 11.10 11.88
C VAL A 86 -2.23 9.91 12.67
N SER A 87 -1.15 10.14 13.44
CA SER A 87 -0.43 9.10 14.17
C SER A 87 -1.30 8.23 15.06
N GLY A 88 -2.29 8.81 15.75
CA GLY A 88 -3.21 8.08 16.64
C GLY A 88 -4.19 7.14 15.93
N ALA A 89 -4.34 7.25 14.61
CA ALA A 89 -5.18 6.38 13.79
C ALA A 89 -4.38 5.35 12.98
N LEU A 90 -3.05 5.31 13.14
CA LEU A 90 -2.21 4.30 12.51
C LEU A 90 -2.35 2.96 13.24
N ASN A 91 -2.35 1.87 12.47
CA ASN A 91 -2.21 0.53 13.02
C ASN A 91 -0.73 0.24 13.34
N HIS A 92 -0.47 -0.74 14.20
CA HIS A 92 0.89 -1.02 14.71
C HIS A 92 1.97 -1.21 13.65
N SER A 93 1.63 -1.71 12.46
CA SER A 93 2.62 -1.96 11.42
C SER A 93 2.98 -0.74 10.57
N ALA A 94 2.13 0.29 10.53
CA ALA A 94 2.31 1.40 9.60
C ALA A 94 3.16 2.52 10.23
N ALA A 95 4.30 2.82 9.62
CA ALA A 95 5.09 4.01 9.95
C ALA A 95 4.49 5.27 9.30
N CYS A 96 3.85 5.10 8.15
CA CYS A 96 3.10 6.14 7.45
C CYS A 96 1.93 5.50 6.70
N LYS A 97 0.77 6.14 6.73
CA LYS A 97 -0.41 5.73 5.99
C LYS A 97 -1.05 6.92 5.28
N VAL A 98 -1.48 6.68 4.04
CA VAL A 98 -2.20 7.65 3.21
C VAL A 98 -3.42 6.95 2.63
N ASP A 99 -4.57 7.58 2.78
CA ASP A 99 -5.82 7.09 2.19
C ASP A 99 -6.18 7.94 0.97
N LEU A 100 -6.76 7.28 -0.04
CA LEU A 100 -7.46 7.96 -1.14
C LEU A 100 -8.95 7.88 -0.83
N GLU A 101 -9.54 9.05 -0.65
CA GLU A 101 -10.96 9.19 -0.43
C GLU A 101 -11.62 9.73 -1.70
N ALA A 102 -12.56 8.97 -2.25
CA ALA A 102 -13.33 9.41 -3.40
C ALA A 102 -14.56 10.21 -2.95
N TRP A 103 -14.97 11.17 -3.77
CA TRP A 103 -16.20 11.94 -3.58
C TRP A 103 -17.41 11.12 -4.05
N PHE A 104 -18.42 11.03 -3.19
CA PHE A 104 -19.69 10.38 -3.47
C PHE A 104 -20.78 11.45 -3.58
N PRO A 105 -21.19 11.85 -4.79
CA PRO A 105 -22.06 13.01 -4.99
C PRO A 105 -23.50 12.79 -4.53
N ALA A 106 -24.02 11.57 -4.49
CA ALA A 106 -25.34 11.34 -3.92
C ALA A 106 -25.26 11.36 -2.39
N SER A 107 -24.24 10.69 -1.85
CA SER A 107 -23.97 10.63 -0.40
C SER A 107 -23.41 11.94 0.19
N GLN A 108 -22.99 12.90 -0.64
CA GLN A 108 -22.41 14.19 -0.26
C GLN A 108 -21.24 14.08 0.74
N THR A 109 -20.35 13.11 0.51
CA THR A 109 -19.23 12.87 1.42
C THR A 109 -18.05 12.19 0.72
N TYR A 110 -16.88 12.30 1.34
CA TYR A 110 -15.69 11.54 0.96
C TYR A 110 -15.73 10.16 1.62
N ARG A 111 -15.43 9.11 0.85
CA ARG A 111 -15.34 7.73 1.37
C ARG A 111 -14.03 7.08 0.93
N GLU A 112 -13.39 6.38 1.86
CA GLU A 112 -12.14 5.66 1.62
C GLU A 112 -12.32 4.52 0.59
N LEU A 113 -11.54 4.59 -0.50
CA LEU A 113 -11.44 3.53 -1.50
C LEU A 113 -10.08 2.83 -1.49
N VAL A 114 -9.02 3.54 -1.10
CA VAL A 114 -7.65 3.01 -1.05
C VAL A 114 -7.00 3.40 0.25
N SER A 115 -6.16 2.50 0.74
CA SER A 115 -5.22 2.76 1.81
C SER A 115 -3.83 2.26 1.41
N GLY A 116 -2.84 3.14 1.44
CA GLY A 116 -1.42 2.86 1.20
C GLY A 116 -0.62 3.03 2.48
N SER A 117 0.24 2.06 2.81
CA SER A 117 1.05 2.06 4.03
C SER A 117 2.50 1.69 3.75
N ASN A 118 3.42 2.47 4.33
CA ASN A 118 4.82 2.06 4.48
C ASN A 118 4.97 1.40 5.85
N CYS A 119 5.25 0.09 5.86
CA CYS A 119 5.41 -0.68 7.09
C CYS A 119 6.87 -0.87 7.51
N THR A 120 7.81 -0.22 6.79
CA THR A 120 9.26 -0.38 6.96
C THR A 120 9.62 -1.84 7.17
N ASP A 121 10.45 -2.17 8.16
CA ASP A 121 10.84 -3.54 8.46
C ASP A 121 9.91 -4.26 9.45
N TYR A 122 8.79 -3.65 9.88
CA TYR A 122 7.92 -4.21 10.93
C TYR A 122 7.43 -5.63 10.58
N GLN A 123 6.90 -5.79 9.37
CA GLN A 123 6.42 -7.09 8.87
C GLN A 123 7.59 -8.02 8.56
N ALA A 124 8.67 -7.49 7.97
CA ALA A 124 9.85 -8.25 7.58
C ALA A 124 10.55 -8.90 8.77
N ARG A 125 10.61 -8.22 9.91
CA ARG A 125 11.14 -8.77 11.18
C ARG A 125 10.35 -9.98 11.64
N ARG A 126 9.02 -9.87 11.67
CA ARG A 126 8.14 -10.97 12.09
C ARG A 126 8.20 -12.16 11.13
N LEU A 127 8.28 -11.90 9.82
CA LEU A 127 8.35 -12.93 8.78
C LEU A 127 9.77 -13.42 8.52
N ASN A 128 10.76 -12.84 9.19
CA ASN A 128 12.18 -13.10 9.01
C ASN A 128 12.68 -12.95 7.55
N ILE A 129 12.33 -11.84 6.90
CA ILE A 129 12.69 -11.55 5.50
C ILE A 129 13.85 -10.57 5.46
N ARG A 130 14.99 -11.00 4.93
CA ARG A 130 16.25 -10.23 4.98
C ARG A 130 16.76 -9.92 3.58
N MET A 131 17.49 -8.82 3.45
CA MET A 131 18.28 -8.51 2.26
C MET A 131 19.67 -9.13 2.43
N ARG A 132 20.18 -9.84 1.41
CA ARG A 132 21.56 -10.32 1.43
C ARG A 132 22.50 -9.14 1.27
N ALA A 133 23.54 -9.07 2.11
CA ALA A 133 24.57 -8.07 1.97
C ALA A 133 25.29 -8.25 0.61
N PRO A 134 25.72 -7.16 -0.05
CA PRO A 134 26.58 -7.27 -1.22
C PRO A 134 27.80 -8.12 -0.86
N THR A 135 28.15 -9.09 -1.69
CA THR A 135 29.38 -9.85 -1.49
C THR A 135 30.54 -8.87 -1.64
N PRO A 136 31.42 -8.70 -0.64
CA PRO A 136 32.57 -7.83 -0.80
C PRO A 136 33.41 -8.32 -1.99
N PRO A 137 34.01 -7.40 -2.79
CA PRO A 137 34.87 -7.81 -3.88
C PRO A 137 35.98 -8.71 -3.34
N ALA A 138 36.29 -9.78 -4.08
CA ALA A 138 37.38 -10.67 -3.72
C ALA A 138 38.64 -9.82 -3.46
N PRO A 139 39.38 -10.07 -2.36
CA PRO A 139 40.59 -9.33 -2.11
C PRO A 139 41.51 -9.48 -3.32
N PRO A 140 42.18 -8.41 -3.79
CA PRO A 140 43.15 -8.51 -4.86
C PRO A 140 44.17 -9.58 -4.47
N GLY A 141 44.37 -10.55 -5.37
CA GLY A 141 45.13 -11.77 -5.11
C GLY A 141 46.42 -11.49 -4.35
N GLY A 142 46.44 -11.86 -3.07
CA GLY A 142 47.64 -11.80 -2.26
C GLY A 142 48.66 -12.77 -2.84
N ALA A 143 49.79 -12.25 -3.30
CA ALA A 143 50.96 -13.05 -3.65
C ALA A 143 51.22 -14.08 -2.52
N ALA A 144 51.49 -15.32 -2.92
CA ALA A 144 51.76 -16.43 -2.01
C ALA A 144 52.79 -16.01 -0.94
N ARG A 145 52.31 -15.81 0.30
CA ARG A 145 53.20 -15.60 1.44
C ARG A 145 53.87 -16.94 1.73
N GLY A 146 55.15 -17.03 1.40
CA GLY A 146 55.99 -18.17 1.72
C GLY A 146 55.89 -18.53 3.22
N LYS A 147 55.78 -19.83 3.49
CA LYS A 147 55.89 -20.39 4.85
C LYS A 147 57.23 -19.97 5.45
N ALA A 148 57.19 -19.15 6.51
CA ALA A 148 58.30 -19.02 7.44
C ALA A 148 58.08 -19.98 8.62
N PRO A 149 59.14 -20.56 9.21
CA PRO A 149 59.03 -21.69 10.12
C PRO A 149 58.54 -21.28 11.51
N SER A 150 57.81 -22.19 12.14
CA SER A 150 57.27 -22.11 13.49
C SER A 150 58.34 -22.34 14.56
N THR A 151 58.40 -21.46 15.56
CA THR A 151 59.04 -21.72 16.87
C THR A 151 57.99 -21.67 17.99
N PRO A 152 58.06 -22.57 18.99
CA PRO A 152 57.02 -22.70 20.02
C PRO A 152 57.32 -21.91 21.31
N SER A 153 56.34 -21.93 22.23
CA SER A 153 56.35 -21.45 23.64
C SER A 153 55.72 -20.07 23.84
N SER A 154 54.90 -19.77 24.84
CA SER A 154 54.46 -20.47 26.06
C SER A 154 53.20 -19.79 26.62
N HIS A 155 52.44 -20.54 27.42
CA HIS A 155 51.38 -20.09 28.32
C HIS A 155 51.74 -18.86 29.16
N HIS A 156 50.79 -17.93 29.31
CA HIS A 156 50.47 -17.32 30.60
C HIS A 156 49.07 -16.69 30.55
N ALA A 157 48.24 -17.04 31.54
CA ALA A 157 46.93 -16.47 31.80
C ALA A 157 47.05 -15.38 32.87
N SER A 158 46.32 -14.28 32.72
CA SER A 158 45.98 -13.37 33.82
C SER A 158 44.92 -12.31 33.45
N GLY A 159 43.79 -12.36 34.16
CA GLY A 159 43.13 -11.17 34.76
C GLY A 159 42.11 -10.37 33.91
N PRO A 160 40.94 -10.00 34.48
CA PRO A 160 39.95 -9.17 33.80
C PRO A 160 40.33 -7.69 33.96
N GLY A 161 40.68 -7.05 32.84
CA GLY A 161 40.88 -5.60 32.77
C GLY A 161 39.56 -4.88 32.53
N SER A 162 39.10 -4.12 33.52
CA SER A 162 38.13 -3.05 33.35
C SER A 162 38.79 -1.87 32.62
N SER A 163 38.21 -1.44 31.50
CA SER A 163 38.61 -0.19 30.86
C SER A 163 37.36 0.60 30.45
N SER A 164 37.04 1.57 31.32
CA SER A 164 36.61 2.94 31.02
C SER A 164 35.91 3.19 29.67
N GLY A 165 34.65 3.60 29.77
CA GLY A 165 33.86 4.10 28.66
C GLY A 165 34.51 5.31 27.97
N SER A 166 34.63 5.19 26.65
CA SER A 166 34.79 6.31 25.73
C SER A 166 33.53 6.32 24.87
N ALA A 167 32.70 7.36 25.03
CA ALA A 167 31.53 7.57 24.20
C ALA A 167 31.99 7.86 22.75
N ARG A 168 31.62 7.00 21.80
CA ARG A 168 31.86 7.24 20.38
C ARG A 168 30.79 8.19 19.81
N PRO A 169 31.20 9.19 19.00
CA PRO A 169 30.28 10.09 18.33
C PRO A 169 29.62 9.38 17.13
N GLY A 170 28.29 9.52 17.02
CA GLY A 170 27.49 8.96 15.92
C GLY A 170 26.64 7.77 16.35
N SER A 171 25.42 8.04 16.84
CA SER A 171 24.40 7.03 17.12
C SER A 171 23.85 6.43 15.82
N GLY A 172 24.68 5.69 15.08
CA GLY A 172 24.25 4.91 13.92
C GLY A 172 24.05 3.48 14.36
N LEU A 173 22.81 3.08 14.67
CA LEU A 173 22.48 1.66 14.70
C LEU A 173 22.92 1.03 13.36
N PRO A 174 23.48 -0.19 13.35
CA PRO A 174 23.83 -0.85 12.11
C PRO A 174 22.57 -0.93 11.21
N PRO A 175 22.72 -0.76 9.89
CA PRO A 175 21.58 -0.81 8.97
C PRO A 175 20.83 -2.13 9.14
N SER A 176 19.50 -2.02 9.24
CA SER A 176 18.62 -3.18 9.44
C SER A 176 18.84 -4.17 8.29
N PRO A 177 19.08 -5.47 8.56
CA PRO A 177 19.19 -6.47 7.50
C PRO A 177 17.82 -6.81 6.90
N PHE A 178 16.72 -6.28 7.45
CA PHE A 178 15.36 -6.61 7.04
C PHE A 178 14.89 -5.64 5.95
N VAL A 179 14.35 -6.18 4.86
CA VAL A 179 13.75 -5.38 3.79
C VAL A 179 12.63 -4.48 4.31
N HIS A 180 12.34 -3.39 3.60
CA HIS A 180 11.13 -2.61 3.85
C HIS A 180 9.96 -3.18 3.04
N MET A 181 8.77 -3.26 3.65
CA MET A 181 7.55 -3.80 3.06
C MET A 181 6.45 -2.74 3.03
N LEU A 182 5.77 -2.65 1.88
CA LEU A 182 4.72 -1.67 1.62
C LEU A 182 3.53 -2.36 0.98
N ASN A 183 2.33 -1.88 1.29
CA ASN A 183 1.09 -2.34 0.68
C ASN A 183 0.16 -1.17 0.39
N CYS A 184 -0.55 -1.24 -0.72
CA CYS A 184 -1.49 -0.22 -1.14
C CYS A 184 -2.62 -0.82 -1.97
N THR A 185 -3.87 -0.63 -1.55
CA THR A 185 -5.02 -1.02 -2.39
C THR A 185 -4.93 -0.31 -3.74
N LEU A 186 -5.05 -1.04 -4.86
CA LEU A 186 -5.33 -0.40 -6.15
C LEU A 186 -6.82 -0.15 -6.28
N THR A 187 -7.63 -1.19 -6.09
CA THR A 187 -9.10 -1.10 -6.12
C THR A 187 -9.73 -2.19 -5.26
N ALA A 188 -10.77 -1.82 -4.52
CA ALA A 188 -11.71 -2.75 -3.89
C ALA A 188 -13.01 -2.71 -4.71
N THR A 189 -13.31 -3.78 -5.43
CA THR A 189 -14.22 -3.74 -6.58
C THR A 189 -15.63 -3.25 -6.24
N GLN A 190 -16.18 -3.66 -5.09
CA GLN A 190 -17.53 -3.33 -4.65
C GLN A 190 -17.66 -1.84 -4.31
N ARG A 191 -16.67 -1.27 -3.60
CA ARG A 191 -16.68 0.16 -3.28
C ARG A 191 -16.40 1.02 -4.50
N THR A 192 -15.49 0.59 -5.37
CA THR A 192 -15.24 1.25 -6.66
C THR A 192 -16.51 1.25 -7.51
N LEU A 193 -17.28 0.14 -7.53
CA LEU A 193 -18.55 0.08 -8.24
C LEU A 193 -19.57 1.08 -7.65
N CYS A 194 -19.67 1.22 -6.32
CA CYS A 194 -20.49 2.27 -5.72
C CYS A 194 -20.08 3.67 -6.18
N ALA A 195 -18.77 3.96 -6.23
CA ALA A 195 -18.25 5.25 -6.69
C ALA A 195 -18.59 5.50 -8.17
N VAL A 196 -18.43 4.48 -9.03
CA VAL A 196 -18.80 4.56 -10.45
C VAL A 196 -20.28 4.84 -10.61
N MET A 197 -21.14 4.08 -9.92
CA MET A 197 -22.59 4.26 -10.02
C MET A 197 -23.01 5.65 -9.56
N GLU A 198 -22.49 6.17 -8.45
CA GLU A 198 -22.89 7.51 -7.98
C GLU A 198 -22.37 8.64 -8.89
N ASN A 199 -21.15 8.53 -9.42
CA ASN A 199 -20.53 9.60 -10.21
C ASN A 199 -20.99 9.59 -11.69
N HIS A 200 -21.43 8.45 -12.21
CA HIS A 200 -21.80 8.32 -13.63
C HIS A 200 -23.30 8.08 -13.89
N GLN A 201 -24.15 8.15 -12.86
CA GLN A 201 -25.60 7.98 -13.00
C GLN A 201 -26.30 9.11 -13.77
N THR A 202 -27.41 8.74 -14.39
CA THR A 202 -28.41 9.60 -15.02
C THR A 202 -29.79 9.22 -14.48
N HIS A 203 -30.85 9.86 -14.97
CA HIS A 203 -32.22 9.46 -14.65
C HIS A 203 -32.56 8.02 -15.12
N GLU A 204 -31.89 7.52 -16.17
CA GLU A 204 -32.27 6.27 -16.84
C GLU A 204 -31.30 5.11 -16.58
N GLY A 205 -30.14 5.38 -15.99
CA GLY A 205 -29.07 4.38 -15.83
C GLY A 205 -27.78 5.02 -15.38
N PHE A 206 -26.64 4.47 -15.80
CA PHE A 206 -25.33 5.10 -15.62
C PHE A 206 -24.42 4.84 -16.81
N TRP A 207 -23.54 5.80 -17.10
CA TRP A 207 -22.50 5.65 -18.12
C TRP A 207 -21.37 4.76 -17.61
N VAL A 208 -20.91 3.86 -18.47
CA VAL A 208 -19.71 3.06 -18.23
C VAL A 208 -18.48 3.92 -18.54
N PRO A 209 -17.56 4.10 -17.57
CA PRO A 209 -16.29 4.79 -17.80
C PRO A 209 -15.52 4.20 -18.98
N ALA A 210 -14.93 5.05 -19.81
CA ALA A 210 -14.27 4.64 -21.06
C ALA A 210 -13.25 3.49 -20.89
N PRO A 211 -12.38 3.49 -19.84
CA PRO A 211 -11.43 2.38 -19.63
C PRO A 211 -12.09 1.02 -19.35
N LEU A 212 -13.35 0.98 -18.89
CA LEU A 212 -14.05 -0.27 -18.54
C LEU A 212 -14.82 -0.87 -19.72
N ARG A 213 -15.15 -0.08 -20.75
CA ARG A 213 -15.98 -0.52 -21.90
C ARG A 213 -15.42 -1.73 -22.64
N PRO A 214 -14.09 -1.85 -22.90
CA PRO A 214 -13.53 -3.03 -23.57
C PRO A 214 -13.80 -4.34 -22.81
N TYR A 215 -13.90 -4.29 -21.48
CA TYR A 215 -14.17 -5.44 -20.61
C TYR A 215 -15.67 -5.78 -20.51
N LEU A 216 -16.53 -4.93 -21.08
CA LEU A 216 -17.99 -5.05 -21.07
C LEU A 216 -18.54 -5.16 -22.50
N GLY A 217 -17.77 -5.72 -23.43
CA GLY A 217 -18.19 -5.91 -24.82
C GLY A 217 -18.46 -4.60 -25.57
N GLY A 218 -17.82 -3.51 -25.17
CA GLY A 218 -18.02 -2.18 -25.74
C GLY A 218 -19.23 -1.42 -25.17
N GLN A 219 -19.98 -2.01 -24.23
CA GLN A 219 -21.13 -1.35 -23.61
C GLN A 219 -20.72 -0.04 -22.93
N ASP A 220 -21.38 1.05 -23.30
CA ASP A 220 -21.11 2.39 -22.80
C ASP A 220 -22.18 2.89 -21.80
N PHE A 221 -23.34 2.25 -21.74
CA PHE A 221 -24.45 2.62 -20.85
C PHE A 221 -25.16 1.42 -20.24
N VAL A 222 -25.45 1.48 -18.95
CA VAL A 222 -26.23 0.45 -18.22
C VAL A 222 -27.57 1.04 -17.81
N LYS A 223 -28.66 0.56 -18.43
CA LYS A 223 -30.03 1.03 -18.16
C LYS A 223 -30.61 0.44 -16.87
N PHE A 224 -31.31 1.25 -16.10
CA PHE A 224 -32.08 0.77 -14.95
C PHE A 224 -33.25 -0.13 -15.40
N ARG A 225 -33.38 -1.30 -14.76
CA ARG A 225 -34.47 -2.26 -15.05
C ARG A 225 -35.73 -2.02 -14.23
N ARG A 226 -35.65 -1.23 -13.17
CA ARG A 226 -36.76 -0.93 -12.26
C ARG A 226 -36.77 0.57 -11.97
N PRO A 227 -37.95 1.18 -11.79
CA PRO A 227 -38.04 2.54 -11.29
C PRO A 227 -37.30 2.66 -9.95
N LEU A 228 -36.57 3.76 -9.77
CA LEU A 228 -35.99 4.08 -8.47
C LEU A 228 -37.14 4.30 -7.48
N THR A 229 -37.10 3.62 -6.33
CA THR A 229 -38.07 3.85 -5.27
C THR A 229 -37.95 5.29 -4.75
N ALA A 230 -39.04 5.86 -4.22
CA ALA A 230 -39.06 7.25 -3.74
C ALA A 230 -38.02 7.57 -2.63
N SER A 231 -37.47 6.54 -1.94
CA SER A 231 -36.35 6.68 -1.03
C SER A 231 -34.98 6.74 -1.75
N ALA A 232 -34.81 6.01 -2.86
CA ALA A 232 -33.62 6.05 -3.71
C ALA A 232 -33.57 7.31 -4.60
N GLY A 233 -34.72 7.81 -5.06
CA GLY A 233 -34.81 8.99 -5.93
C GLY A 233 -34.36 10.29 -5.27
N ARG A 234 -34.46 10.40 -3.94
CA ARG A 234 -34.07 11.61 -3.17
C ARG A 234 -32.55 11.86 -3.18
N LEU A 235 -31.76 10.79 -3.22
CA LEU A 235 -30.29 10.84 -3.36
C LEU A 235 -29.85 11.20 -4.80
N LEU A 236 -30.64 10.82 -5.82
CA LEU A 236 -30.36 11.11 -7.23
C LEU A 236 -30.59 12.59 -7.58
N LEU A 237 -31.68 13.19 -7.07
CA LEU A 237 -32.08 14.56 -7.42
C LEU A 237 -31.18 15.66 -6.82
N SER A 238 -30.47 15.39 -5.72
CA SER A 238 -29.53 16.35 -5.13
C SER A 238 -28.21 16.42 -5.91
N ALA A 239 -27.73 15.29 -6.46
CA ALA A 239 -26.49 15.21 -7.23
C ALA A 239 -26.58 15.93 -8.59
N LEU A 240 -27.71 15.83 -9.29
CA LEU A 240 -27.89 16.43 -10.62
C LEU A 240 -27.98 17.97 -10.60
N LYS A 241 -28.50 18.57 -9.51
CA LYS A 241 -28.63 20.03 -9.38
C LYS A 241 -27.27 20.75 -9.30
N HIS A 242 -26.20 20.07 -8.88
CA HIS A 242 -24.89 20.69 -8.69
C HIS A 242 -23.96 20.57 -9.92
N SER A 243 -24.27 19.73 -10.91
CA SER A 243 -23.47 19.66 -12.16
C SER A 243 -23.79 20.76 -13.17
N ARG A 244 -24.91 21.50 -12.99
CA ARG A 244 -25.36 22.56 -13.90
C ARG A 244 -24.91 23.98 -13.53
N GLY A 245 -24.08 24.15 -12.50
CA GLY A 245 -23.64 25.47 -12.01
C GLY A 245 -22.33 26.03 -12.60
N GLY A 246 -21.72 25.36 -13.59
CA GLY A 246 -20.34 25.65 -14.03
C GLY A 246 -20.16 25.98 -15.52
N ARG A 247 -21.20 26.46 -16.21
CA ARG A 247 -21.08 27.08 -17.55
C ARG A 247 -22.09 28.21 -17.66
N GLY A 248 -21.65 29.41 -17.31
CA GLY A 248 -22.29 30.70 -17.56
C GLY A 248 -21.19 31.72 -17.76
#